data_AF-A0A6N7CQ26-F1
#
_entry.id   AF-A0A6N7CQ26-F1
#
_cell.length_a   1.000
_cell.length_b   1.000
_cell.length_c   1.000
_cell.angle_alpha   90.00
_cell.angle_beta   90.00
_cell.angle_gamma   90.00
#
_symmetry.space_group_name_H-M   'P 1'
#
loop_
_entity.id
_entity.type
_entity.pdbx_description
1 polymer ?
#
loop_
_entity_poly.entity_id
_entity_poly.type
_entity_poly.pdbx_seq_one_letter_code
_entity_poly.pdbx_strand_id
1 'polypeptide(L)'
;MPPAFVVWPVLALIWGVALVRFAVLRSTLAEHRMNAALTFAALSVTLPQPGVRELASSWLGRGAATSASNICIMLMAASLLSLFSTWALGPDRMPRIHSIALIAMAVPSMALIFLSGPAREANVSIEKGAAWYFAAYCITYSIPLFSACVLITWIAAKSIRRASRGRERRIFVAVLALAFVEAMDMALIAAAGVLNVVREGNGFTEVRAESGLLVRLIAVSVGTLIAAGPAVRVLGHRWRSRRVIRRLQPMWRTLTGAVPEVVLELRPADRRALSVRGRLDRMSVEIRDAIMILDRHVVFELGDHTGIAPPVVTAARLHLACLARSAGHRAHGTGGTTHRFATDVGGEPWELARLADHWKDGEQTAAALWARRLPQFGGPEDPSARVPAQV
;
A
#
# COMPACT_ATOMS: atom_id res chain seq x y z
N MET A 1 16.19 -28.57 -9.44
CA MET A 1 14.99 -27.70 -9.37
C MET A 1 14.49 -27.60 -7.93
N PRO A 2 14.01 -26.43 -7.47
CA PRO A 2 13.39 -26.32 -6.15
C PRO A 2 12.12 -27.18 -6.06
N PRO A 3 11.81 -27.73 -4.88
CA PRO A 3 10.64 -28.57 -4.72
C PRO A 3 9.35 -27.76 -4.85
N ALA A 4 8.32 -28.36 -5.46
CA ALA A 4 7.07 -27.68 -5.82
C ALA A 4 6.39 -27.00 -4.62
N PHE A 5 6.48 -27.60 -3.42
CA PHE A 5 5.90 -27.05 -2.20
C PHE A 5 6.51 -25.70 -1.77
N VAL A 6 7.72 -25.37 -2.22
CA VAL A 6 8.35 -24.05 -1.98
C VAL A 6 7.98 -23.07 -3.09
N VAL A 7 7.98 -23.54 -4.34
CA VAL A 7 7.78 -22.68 -5.51
C VAL A 7 6.38 -22.07 -5.55
N TRP A 8 5.34 -22.88 -5.32
CA TRP A 8 3.95 -22.42 -5.43
C TRP A 8 3.58 -21.35 -4.40
N PRO A 9 3.92 -21.47 -3.10
CA PRO A 9 3.70 -20.39 -2.14
C PRO A 9 4.44 -19.10 -2.49
N VAL A 10 5.67 -19.20 -2.99
CA VAL A 10 6.46 -18.03 -3.41
C VAL A 10 5.81 -17.35 -4.61
N LEU A 11 5.35 -18.10 -5.61
CA LEU A 11 4.61 -17.55 -6.74
C LEU A 11 3.29 -16.91 -6.30
N ALA A 12 2.54 -17.55 -5.39
CA ALA A 12 1.32 -17.00 -4.82
C ALA A 12 1.58 -15.67 -4.08
N LEU A 13 2.68 -15.57 -3.34
CA LEU A 13 3.12 -14.33 -2.70
C LEU A 13 3.44 -13.26 -3.74
N ILE A 14 4.21 -13.59 -4.79
CA ILE A 14 4.61 -12.64 -5.83
C ILE A 14 3.38 -12.07 -6.54
N TRP A 15 2.47 -12.94 -7.00
CA TRP A 15 1.22 -12.52 -7.65
C TRP A 15 0.29 -11.79 -6.69
N GLY A 16 0.19 -12.23 -5.44
CA GLY A 16 -0.59 -11.55 -4.41
C GLY A 16 -0.14 -10.11 -4.19
N VAL A 17 1.17 -9.87 -4.08
CA VAL A 17 1.73 -8.51 -3.98
C VAL A 17 1.44 -7.71 -5.24
N ALA A 18 1.63 -8.27 -6.43
CA ALA A 18 1.33 -7.60 -7.70
C ALA A 18 -0.14 -7.16 -7.75
N LEU A 19 -1.09 -8.05 -7.46
CA LEU A 19 -2.53 -7.77 -7.45
C LEU A 19 -2.91 -6.70 -6.43
N VAL A 20 -2.39 -6.80 -5.20
CA VAL A 20 -2.64 -5.78 -4.15
C VAL A 20 -2.10 -4.42 -4.59
N ARG A 21 -0.91 -4.39 -5.20
CA ARG A 21 -0.33 -3.14 -5.73
C ARG A 21 -1.16 -2.56 -6.87
N PHE A 22 -1.63 -3.36 -7.83
CA PHE A 22 -2.54 -2.88 -8.88
C PHE A 22 -3.83 -2.29 -8.31
N ALA A 23 -4.39 -2.90 -7.28
CA ALA A 23 -5.63 -2.43 -6.66
C ALA A 23 -5.44 -1.12 -5.85
N VAL A 24 -4.27 -0.91 -5.25
CA VAL A 24 -4.05 0.17 -4.27
C VAL A 24 -3.19 1.32 -4.81
N LEU A 25 -2.24 1.04 -5.70
CA LEU A 25 -1.20 1.95 -6.17
C LEU A 25 -1.25 2.09 -7.69
N ARG A 26 -2.11 2.98 -8.18
CA ARG A 26 -2.33 3.22 -9.62
C ARG A 26 -2.39 4.70 -9.99
N SER A 27 -2.01 5.60 -9.09
CA SER A 27 -2.22 7.04 -9.29
C SER A 27 -1.07 7.73 -10.03
N THR A 28 0.16 7.21 -9.96
CA THR A 28 1.33 7.86 -10.56
C THR A 28 1.95 7.00 -11.65
N LEU A 29 2.62 7.63 -12.61
CA LEU A 29 3.34 6.92 -13.66
C LEU A 29 4.42 5.99 -13.09
N ALA A 30 5.10 6.41 -12.02
CA ALA A 30 6.09 5.59 -11.32
C ALA A 30 5.48 4.27 -10.79
N GLU A 31 4.29 4.35 -10.19
CA GLU A 31 3.58 3.14 -9.71
C GLU A 31 3.16 2.23 -10.87
N HIS A 32 2.72 2.79 -12.00
CA HIS A 32 2.42 1.99 -13.20
C HIS A 32 3.66 1.24 -13.71
N ARG A 33 4.83 1.88 -13.74
CA ARG A 33 6.08 1.22 -14.17
C ARG A 33 6.54 0.16 -13.20
N MET A 34 6.43 0.40 -11.89
CA MET A 34 6.72 -0.62 -10.88
C MET A 34 5.76 -1.81 -11.00
N ASN A 35 4.47 -1.55 -11.23
CA ASN A 35 3.48 -2.62 -11.41
C ASN A 35 3.75 -3.42 -12.69
N ALA A 36 4.11 -2.76 -13.80
CA ALA A 36 4.54 -3.44 -15.03
C ALA A 36 5.79 -4.29 -14.80
N ALA A 37 6.81 -3.75 -14.12
CA ALA A 37 8.02 -4.49 -13.78
C ALA A 37 7.70 -5.74 -12.95
N LEU A 38 6.86 -5.62 -11.92
CA LEU A 38 6.43 -6.76 -11.10
C LEU A 38 5.63 -7.81 -11.89
N THR A 39 4.74 -7.40 -12.80
CA THR A 39 4.01 -8.33 -13.65
C THR A 39 4.97 -9.12 -14.53
N PHE A 40 5.91 -8.45 -15.18
CA PHE A 40 6.90 -9.12 -16.01
C PHE A 40 7.84 -10.01 -15.17
N ALA A 41 8.23 -9.57 -13.98
CA ALA A 41 8.97 -10.39 -13.02
C ALA A 41 8.20 -11.67 -12.67
N ALA A 42 6.94 -11.54 -12.28
CA ALA A 42 6.06 -12.65 -11.94
C ALA A 42 5.88 -13.63 -13.11
N LEU A 43 5.65 -13.12 -14.32
CA LEU A 43 5.56 -13.94 -15.54
C LEU A 43 6.87 -14.68 -15.81
N SER A 44 8.03 -14.02 -15.65
CA SER A 44 9.33 -14.64 -15.90
C SER A 44 9.62 -15.85 -15.02
N VAL A 45 9.13 -15.88 -13.78
CA VAL A 45 9.31 -17.04 -12.88
C VAL A 45 8.18 -18.07 -12.99
N THR A 46 7.01 -17.65 -13.52
CA THR A 46 5.85 -18.52 -13.71
C THR A 46 5.98 -19.35 -14.99
N LEU A 47 6.42 -18.75 -16.09
CA LEU A 47 6.50 -19.41 -17.41
C LEU A 47 7.38 -20.68 -17.44
N PRO A 48 8.55 -20.73 -16.78
CA PRO A 48 9.38 -21.93 -16.78
C PRO A 48 8.87 -23.09 -15.93
N GLN A 49 7.81 -22.90 -15.13
CA GLN A 49 7.29 -23.95 -14.24
C GLN A 49 6.68 -25.11 -15.03
N PRO A 50 6.85 -26.38 -14.61
CA PRO A 50 6.45 -27.54 -15.40
C PRO A 50 5.02 -27.46 -15.97
N GLY A 51 4.01 -27.21 -15.12
CA GLY A 51 2.61 -27.15 -15.57
C GLY A 51 2.30 -25.99 -16.52
N VAL A 52 2.95 -24.82 -16.33
CA VAL A 52 2.76 -23.66 -17.21
C VAL A 52 3.55 -23.83 -18.50
N ARG A 53 4.74 -24.43 -18.43
CA ARG A 53 5.61 -24.70 -19.55
C ARG A 53 5.00 -25.73 -20.49
N GLU A 54 4.38 -26.78 -19.96
CA GLU A 54 3.66 -27.79 -20.75
C GLU A 54 2.50 -27.15 -21.52
N LEU A 55 1.68 -26.36 -20.81
CA LEU A 55 0.60 -25.59 -21.45
C LEU A 55 1.17 -24.63 -22.50
N ALA A 56 2.16 -23.80 -22.19
CA ALA A 56 2.75 -22.88 -23.15
C ALA A 56 3.34 -23.62 -24.37
N SER A 57 3.92 -24.80 -24.15
CA SER A 57 4.51 -25.61 -25.22
C SER A 57 3.48 -26.23 -26.16
N SER A 58 2.25 -26.50 -25.68
CA SER A 58 1.18 -27.02 -26.54
C SER A 58 0.65 -25.97 -27.51
N TRP A 59 0.70 -24.69 -27.14
CA TRP A 59 0.22 -23.59 -27.98
C TRP A 59 1.32 -22.94 -28.84
N LEU A 60 2.53 -22.77 -28.30
CA LEU A 60 3.61 -21.98 -28.91
C LEU A 60 4.82 -22.82 -29.34
N GLY A 61 4.78 -24.13 -29.10
CA GLY A 61 5.89 -25.05 -29.33
C GLY A 61 6.89 -25.13 -28.17
N ARG A 62 7.69 -26.19 -28.14
CA ARG A 62 8.72 -26.41 -27.11
C ARG A 62 9.75 -25.26 -27.12
N GLY A 63 10.25 -24.91 -25.93
CA GLY A 63 11.22 -23.82 -25.74
C GLY A 63 10.64 -22.40 -25.73
N ALA A 64 9.41 -22.19 -26.21
CA ALA A 64 8.78 -20.88 -26.25
C ALA A 64 8.61 -20.25 -24.86
N ALA A 65 8.29 -21.06 -23.84
CA ALA A 65 8.16 -20.61 -22.46
C ALA A 65 9.47 -20.01 -21.91
N THR A 66 10.62 -20.59 -22.25
CA THR A 66 11.94 -20.10 -21.82
C THR A 66 12.26 -18.77 -22.49
N SER A 67 12.05 -18.66 -23.81
CA SER A 67 12.25 -17.39 -24.53
C SER A 67 11.30 -16.30 -24.02
N ALA A 68 10.02 -16.61 -23.86
CA ALA A 68 9.03 -15.67 -23.32
C ALA A 68 9.38 -15.20 -21.89
N SER A 69 9.88 -16.11 -21.05
CA SER A 69 10.38 -15.81 -19.71
C SER A 69 11.55 -14.82 -19.75
N ASN A 70 12.54 -15.05 -20.63
CA ASN A 70 13.69 -14.16 -20.78
C ASN A 70 13.30 -12.79 -21.35
N ILE A 71 12.35 -12.73 -22.29
CA ILE A 71 11.78 -11.48 -22.80
C ILE A 71 11.07 -10.72 -21.67
N CYS A 72 10.33 -11.41 -20.80
CA CYS A 72 9.71 -10.78 -19.63
C CYS A 72 10.77 -10.13 -18.72
N ILE A 73 11.94 -10.74 -18.53
CA ILE A 73 13.02 -10.11 -17.74
C ILE A 73 13.55 -8.85 -18.42
N MET A 74 13.71 -8.86 -19.74
CA MET A 74 14.11 -7.67 -20.50
C MET A 74 13.07 -6.54 -20.40
N LEU A 75 11.77 -6.86 -20.46
CA LEU A 75 10.70 -5.88 -20.29
C LEU A 75 10.58 -5.36 -18.84
N MET A 76 10.85 -6.22 -17.86
CA MET A 76 11.01 -5.84 -16.47
C MET A 76 12.17 -4.85 -16.31
N ALA A 77 13.34 -5.15 -16.90
CA ALA A 77 14.51 -4.28 -16.86
C ALA A 77 14.25 -2.93 -17.54
N ALA A 78 13.55 -2.90 -18.69
CA ALA A 78 13.13 -1.66 -19.33
C ALA A 78 12.23 -0.81 -18.41
N SER A 79 11.28 -1.46 -17.71
CA SER A 79 10.35 -0.81 -16.80
C SER A 79 11.07 -0.23 -15.58
N LEU A 80 12.01 -0.98 -14.99
CA LEU A 80 12.84 -0.53 -13.88
C LEU A 80 13.80 0.58 -14.29
N LEU A 81 14.50 0.43 -15.42
CA LEU A 81 15.42 1.44 -15.93
C LEU A 81 14.68 2.76 -16.17
N SER A 82 13.49 2.70 -16.77
CA SER A 82 12.62 3.86 -16.94
C SER A 82 12.24 4.48 -15.60
N LEU A 83 11.83 3.68 -14.62
CA LEU A 83 11.50 4.14 -13.27
C LEU A 83 12.70 4.83 -12.60
N PHE A 84 13.85 4.18 -12.49
CA PHE A 84 15.02 4.75 -11.82
C PHE A 84 15.58 5.97 -12.54
N SER A 85 15.49 6.01 -13.87
CA SER A 85 15.92 7.17 -14.65
C SER A 85 15.07 8.41 -14.35
N THR A 86 13.80 8.26 -13.97
CA THR A 86 12.99 9.43 -13.53
C THR A 86 13.55 10.09 -12.28
N TRP A 87 14.14 9.30 -11.36
CA TRP A 87 14.76 9.84 -10.15
C TRP A 87 16.06 10.58 -10.46
N ALA A 88 16.76 10.21 -11.53
CA ALA A 88 18.01 10.84 -11.93
C ALA A 88 17.82 12.07 -12.84
N LEU A 89 16.85 12.01 -13.77
CA LEU A 89 16.69 12.97 -14.87
C LEU A 89 15.42 13.81 -14.79
N GLY A 90 14.55 13.57 -13.80
CA GLY A 90 13.28 14.26 -13.61
C GLY A 90 12.12 13.66 -14.42
N PRO A 91 10.86 14.03 -14.09
CA PRO A 91 9.66 13.45 -14.69
C PRO A 91 9.42 13.90 -16.15
N ASP A 92 9.90 15.06 -16.57
CA ASP A 92 9.56 15.65 -17.89
C ASP A 92 10.13 14.83 -19.06
N ARG A 93 11.26 14.14 -18.85
CA ARG A 93 11.90 13.29 -19.87
C ARG A 93 11.39 11.85 -19.86
N MET A 94 10.47 11.51 -18.95
CA MET A 94 10.00 10.15 -18.70
C MET A 94 9.48 9.40 -19.93
N PRO A 95 8.62 9.97 -20.82
CA PRO A 95 8.09 9.20 -21.95
C PRO A 95 9.19 8.84 -22.95
N ARG A 96 10.13 9.76 -23.22
CA ARG A 96 11.25 9.50 -24.14
C ARG A 96 12.19 8.44 -23.61
N ILE A 97 12.59 8.55 -22.33
CA ILE A 97 13.47 7.57 -21.69
C ILE A 97 12.81 6.19 -21.68
N HIS A 98 11.50 6.13 -21.42
CA HIS A 98 10.78 4.86 -21.43
C HIS A 98 10.78 4.21 -22.81
N SER A 99 10.48 4.97 -23.87
CA SER A 99 10.52 4.45 -25.24
C SER A 99 11.92 3.97 -25.62
N ILE A 100 12.96 4.72 -25.26
CA ILE A 100 14.36 4.31 -25.50
C ILE A 100 14.68 3.01 -24.75
N ALA A 101 14.32 2.92 -23.47
CA ALA A 101 14.55 1.72 -22.65
C ALA A 101 13.80 0.49 -23.20
N LEU A 102 12.56 0.67 -23.67
CA LEU A 102 11.80 -0.38 -24.33
C LEU A 102 12.46 -0.82 -25.63
N ILE A 103 12.86 0.10 -26.50
CA ILE A 103 13.54 -0.22 -27.77
C ILE A 103 14.85 -0.96 -27.50
N ALA A 104 15.66 -0.46 -26.55
CA ALA A 104 16.93 -1.05 -26.16
C ALA A 104 16.80 -2.49 -25.63
N MET A 105 15.64 -2.85 -25.07
CA MET A 105 15.34 -4.21 -24.59
C MET A 105 14.57 -5.06 -25.61
N ALA A 106 13.77 -4.44 -26.49
CA ALA A 106 12.98 -5.11 -27.51
C ALA A 106 13.84 -5.67 -28.64
N VAL A 107 14.86 -4.93 -29.09
CA VAL A 107 15.79 -5.39 -30.13
C VAL A 107 16.51 -6.69 -29.73
N PRO A 108 17.18 -6.79 -28.56
CA PRO A 108 17.79 -8.05 -28.14
C PRO A 108 16.74 -9.12 -27.85
N SER A 109 15.54 -8.77 -27.34
CA SER A 109 14.44 -9.73 -27.18
C SER A 109 14.05 -10.41 -28.50
N MET A 110 13.95 -9.65 -29.58
CA MET A 110 13.69 -10.20 -30.92
C MET A 110 14.84 -11.10 -31.37
N ALA A 111 16.09 -10.68 -31.18
CA ALA A 111 17.25 -11.49 -31.51
C ALA A 111 17.27 -12.82 -30.74
N LEU A 112 16.84 -12.86 -29.47
CA LEU A 112 16.70 -14.11 -28.71
C LEU A 112 15.67 -15.06 -29.31
N ILE A 113 14.57 -14.54 -29.86
CA ILE A 113 13.57 -15.38 -30.56
C ILE A 113 14.23 -16.05 -31.75
N PHE A 114 14.93 -15.30 -32.60
CA PHE A 114 15.64 -15.84 -33.77
C PHE A 114 16.73 -16.82 -33.39
N LEU A 115 17.59 -16.49 -32.42
CA LEU A 115 18.67 -17.35 -31.94
C LEU A 115 18.14 -18.65 -31.30
N SER A 116 16.93 -18.63 -30.74
CA SER A 116 16.27 -19.84 -30.20
C SER A 116 15.64 -20.71 -31.28
N GLY A 117 15.46 -20.23 -32.50
CA GLY A 117 14.78 -20.93 -33.60
C GLY A 117 15.34 -22.33 -33.90
N PRO A 118 16.64 -22.47 -34.19
CA PRO A 118 17.24 -23.76 -34.55
C PRO A 118 17.07 -24.83 -33.44
N ALA A 119 17.24 -24.44 -32.17
CA ALA A 119 17.05 -25.34 -31.04
C ALA A 119 15.58 -25.79 -30.89
N ARG A 120 14.63 -24.90 -31.20
CA ARG A 120 13.19 -25.20 -31.19
C ARG A 120 12.80 -26.17 -32.30
N GLU A 121 13.32 -25.98 -33.51
CA GLU A 121 13.09 -26.88 -34.65
C GLU A 121 13.64 -28.28 -34.36
N ALA A 122 14.83 -28.37 -33.79
CA ALA A 122 15.46 -29.63 -33.40
C ALA A 122 14.89 -30.26 -32.11
N ASN A 123 13.90 -29.62 -31.46
CA ASN A 123 13.30 -30.08 -30.19
C ASN A 123 14.31 -30.34 -29.05
N VAL A 124 15.43 -29.62 -29.05
CA VAL A 124 16.48 -29.70 -28.01
C VAL A 124 16.53 -28.43 -27.17
N SER A 125 17.13 -28.51 -25.98
CA SER A 125 17.43 -27.30 -25.21
C SER A 125 18.48 -26.46 -25.93
N ILE A 126 18.43 -25.13 -25.76
CA ILE A 126 19.37 -24.20 -26.41
C ILE A 126 20.83 -24.52 -26.04
N GLU A 127 21.05 -25.00 -24.80
CA GLU A 127 22.34 -25.44 -24.28
C GLU A 127 22.93 -26.66 -25.02
N LYS A 128 22.07 -27.51 -25.59
CA LYS A 128 22.46 -28.73 -26.32
C LYS A 128 22.54 -28.50 -27.84
N GLY A 129 22.20 -27.30 -28.31
CA GLY A 129 22.39 -26.90 -29.70
C GLY A 129 23.87 -26.63 -30.02
N ALA A 130 24.15 -26.15 -31.22
CA ALA A 130 25.51 -25.77 -31.60
C ALA A 130 26.08 -24.67 -30.67
N ALA A 131 27.31 -24.88 -30.19
CA ALA A 131 27.91 -24.11 -29.10
C ALA A 131 27.92 -22.58 -29.34
N TRP A 132 28.11 -22.16 -30.59
CA TRP A 132 28.15 -20.74 -30.95
C TRP A 132 26.77 -20.05 -30.87
N TYR A 133 25.67 -20.75 -31.17
CA TYR A 133 24.31 -20.20 -31.02
C TYR A 133 23.99 -19.94 -29.54
N PHE A 134 24.39 -20.88 -28.68
CA PHE A 134 24.23 -20.72 -27.23
C PHE A 134 25.04 -19.53 -26.70
N ALA A 135 26.28 -19.36 -27.16
CA ALA A 135 27.10 -18.22 -26.78
C ALA A 135 26.50 -16.89 -27.24
N ALA A 136 26.07 -16.80 -28.51
CA ALA A 136 25.37 -15.64 -29.03
C ALA A 136 24.12 -15.33 -28.21
N TYR A 137 23.31 -16.35 -27.88
CA TYR A 137 22.14 -16.21 -27.03
C TYR A 137 22.47 -15.64 -25.65
N CYS A 138 23.47 -16.20 -24.97
CA CYS A 138 23.92 -15.74 -23.65
C CYS A 138 24.41 -14.29 -23.70
N ILE A 139 25.19 -13.91 -24.72
CA ILE A 139 25.73 -12.56 -24.87
C ILE A 139 24.61 -11.56 -25.16
N THR A 140 23.73 -11.87 -26.12
CA THR A 140 22.57 -11.04 -26.49
C THR A 140 21.63 -10.84 -25.29
N TYR A 141 21.47 -11.85 -24.45
CA TYR A 141 20.67 -11.74 -23.23
C TYR A 141 21.37 -10.90 -22.15
N SER A 142 22.66 -11.16 -21.91
CA SER A 142 23.37 -10.65 -20.74
C SER A 142 23.81 -9.20 -20.87
N ILE A 143 24.32 -8.77 -22.03
CA ILE A 143 24.84 -7.40 -22.23
C ILE A 143 23.81 -6.31 -21.88
N PRO A 144 22.58 -6.31 -22.43
CA PRO A 144 21.62 -5.25 -22.14
C PRO A 144 21.18 -5.26 -20.66
N LEU A 145 21.00 -6.44 -20.07
CA LEU A 145 20.64 -6.57 -18.66
C LEU A 145 21.77 -6.13 -17.73
N PHE A 146 23.01 -6.51 -18.03
CA PHE A 146 24.20 -6.06 -17.32
C PHE A 146 24.30 -4.52 -17.37
N SER A 147 24.12 -3.94 -18.55
CA SER A 147 24.14 -2.48 -18.75
C SER A 147 23.05 -1.79 -17.92
N ALA A 148 21.83 -2.34 -17.90
CA ALA A 148 20.75 -1.83 -17.06
C ALA A 148 21.09 -1.93 -15.56
N CYS A 149 21.68 -3.04 -15.11
CA CYS A 149 22.09 -3.22 -13.72
C CYS A 149 23.18 -2.22 -13.32
N VAL A 150 24.18 -1.98 -14.18
CA VAL A 150 25.23 -0.97 -13.96
C VAL A 150 24.63 0.43 -13.85
N LEU A 151 23.71 0.79 -14.74
CA LEU A 151 23.02 2.09 -14.70
C LEU A 151 22.18 2.24 -13.42
N ILE A 152 21.40 1.23 -13.06
CA ILE A 152 20.58 1.24 -11.83
C ILE A 152 21.49 1.34 -10.59
N THR A 153 22.60 0.60 -10.57
CA THR A 153 23.61 0.65 -9.51
C THR A 153 24.19 2.05 -9.36
N TRP A 154 24.56 2.68 -10.49
CA TRP A 154 25.08 4.04 -10.51
C TRP A 154 24.04 5.06 -10.00
N ILE A 155 22.79 4.97 -10.45
CA ILE A 155 21.69 5.82 -9.98
C ILE A 155 21.46 5.62 -8.49
N ALA A 156 21.35 4.38 -8.02
CA ALA A 156 21.13 4.05 -6.61
C ALA A 156 22.27 4.56 -5.73
N ALA A 157 23.52 4.36 -6.14
CA ALA A 157 24.70 4.86 -5.42
C ALA A 157 24.70 6.40 -5.30
N LYS A 158 24.34 7.10 -6.38
CA LYS A 158 24.19 8.57 -6.37
C LYS A 158 23.06 9.02 -5.44
N SER A 159 21.94 8.30 -5.45
CA SER A 159 20.79 8.59 -4.58
C SER A 159 21.08 8.32 -3.09
N ILE A 160 21.84 7.28 -2.76
CA ILE A 160 22.27 7.00 -1.37
C ILE A 160 23.07 8.18 -0.78
N ARG A 161 23.92 8.81 -1.59
CA ARG A 161 24.73 9.97 -1.16
C ARG A 161 23.86 11.19 -0.84
N ARG A 162 22.67 11.31 -1.45
CA ARG A 162 21.74 12.43 -1.26
C ARG A 162 20.62 12.12 -0.27
N ALA A 163 20.33 10.84 -0.03
CA ALA A 163 19.25 10.41 0.83
C ALA A 163 19.56 10.71 2.31
N SER A 164 18.55 11.20 3.04
CA SER A 164 18.64 11.38 4.49
C SER A 164 18.83 10.03 5.20
N ARG A 165 19.50 10.04 6.37
CA ARG A 165 19.70 8.83 7.18
C ARG A 165 18.32 8.27 7.57
N GLY A 166 18.02 7.03 7.15
CA GLY A 166 16.76 6.38 7.51
C GLY A 166 16.30 5.28 6.56
N ARG A 167 14.97 5.17 6.44
CA ARG A 167 14.29 4.10 5.69
C ARG A 167 14.51 4.19 4.18
N GLU A 168 14.58 5.40 3.64
CA GLU A 168 14.82 5.63 2.22
C GLU A 168 16.21 5.13 1.82
N ARG A 169 17.24 5.46 2.61
CA ARG A 169 18.60 4.92 2.44
C ARG A 169 18.63 3.39 2.46
N ARG A 170 17.86 2.73 3.34
CA ARG A 170 17.77 1.25 3.38
C ARG A 170 17.19 0.67 2.09
N ILE A 171 16.17 1.30 1.50
CA ILE A 171 15.59 0.86 0.23
C ILE A 171 16.63 0.98 -0.88
N PHE A 172 17.33 2.10 -0.98
CA PHE A 172 18.36 2.28 -1.99
C PHE A 172 19.53 1.30 -1.82
N VAL A 173 19.95 0.99 -0.60
CA VAL A 173 20.97 -0.03 -0.33
C VAL A 173 20.50 -1.42 -0.77
N ALA A 174 19.24 -1.77 -0.49
CA ALA A 174 18.66 -3.04 -0.94
C ALA A 174 18.59 -3.14 -2.48
N VAL A 175 18.19 -2.06 -3.15
CA VAL A 175 18.19 -1.98 -4.62
C VAL A 175 19.61 -2.08 -5.17
N LEU A 176 20.58 -1.41 -4.56
CA LEU A 176 21.99 -1.47 -4.95
C LEU A 176 22.54 -2.89 -4.84
N ALA A 177 22.28 -3.58 -3.72
CA ALA A 177 22.71 -4.95 -3.50
C ALA A 177 22.07 -5.90 -4.53
N LEU A 178 20.76 -5.76 -4.79
CA LEU A 178 20.07 -6.57 -5.79
C LEU A 178 20.62 -6.33 -7.20
N ALA A 179 20.81 -5.08 -7.61
CA ALA A 179 21.38 -4.74 -8.90
C ALA A 179 22.83 -5.24 -9.08
N PHE A 180 23.62 -5.24 -8.00
CA PHE A 180 24.97 -5.79 -8.02
C PHE A 180 24.98 -7.31 -8.20
N VAL A 181 24.15 -8.03 -7.43
CA VAL A 181 23.99 -9.49 -7.56
C VAL A 181 23.54 -9.86 -8.98
N GLU A 182 22.56 -9.14 -9.52
CA GLU A 182 22.10 -9.33 -10.90
C GLU A 182 23.18 -9.02 -11.95
N ALA A 183 24.01 -7.99 -11.74
CA ALA A 183 25.13 -7.71 -12.62
C ALA A 183 26.15 -8.86 -12.63
N MET A 184 26.46 -9.42 -11.45
CA MET A 184 27.32 -10.61 -11.36
C MET A 184 26.67 -11.81 -12.06
N ASP A 185 25.37 -12.00 -11.87
CA ASP A 185 24.60 -13.07 -12.50
C ASP A 185 24.68 -13.01 -14.03
N MET A 186 24.49 -11.83 -14.62
CA MET A 186 24.62 -11.61 -16.07
C MET A 186 26.06 -11.82 -16.57
N ALA A 187 27.07 -11.40 -15.79
CA ALA A 187 28.48 -11.65 -16.14
C ALA A 187 28.78 -13.16 -16.17
N LEU A 188 28.24 -13.94 -15.24
CA LEU A 188 28.38 -15.39 -15.21
C LEU A 188 27.67 -16.06 -16.40
N ILE A 189 26.49 -15.56 -16.83
CA ILE A 189 25.80 -16.08 -18.02
C ILE A 189 26.63 -15.82 -19.28
N ALA A 190 27.18 -14.62 -19.43
CA ALA A 190 28.06 -14.30 -20.56
C ALA A 190 29.30 -15.19 -20.57
N ALA A 191 29.95 -15.39 -19.42
CA ALA A 191 31.11 -16.26 -19.28
C ALA A 191 30.77 -17.73 -19.60
N ALA A 192 29.62 -18.24 -19.14
CA ALA A 192 29.16 -19.59 -19.44
C ALA A 192 28.97 -19.80 -20.95
N GLY A 193 28.39 -18.81 -21.64
CA GLY A 193 28.22 -18.83 -23.09
C GLY A 193 29.56 -18.92 -23.83
N VAL A 194 30.53 -18.06 -23.47
CA VAL A 194 31.87 -18.06 -24.10
C VAL A 194 32.62 -19.37 -23.81
N LEU A 195 32.60 -19.84 -22.57
CA LEU A 195 33.27 -21.09 -22.18
C LEU A 195 32.69 -22.31 -22.91
N ASN A 196 31.40 -22.32 -23.23
CA ASN A 196 30.79 -23.42 -23.98
C ASN A 196 31.34 -23.55 -25.41
N VAL A 197 31.79 -22.44 -26.02
CA VAL A 197 32.43 -22.44 -27.35
C VAL A 197 33.85 -22.99 -27.27
N VAL A 198 34.57 -22.63 -26.21
CA VAL A 198 35.97 -23.05 -26.02
C VAL A 198 36.05 -24.52 -25.58
N ARG A 199 35.10 -24.97 -24.76
CA ARG A 199 35.05 -26.32 -24.22
C ARG A 199 33.60 -26.82 -24.18
N GLU A 200 33.23 -27.60 -25.19
CA GLU A 200 31.93 -28.26 -25.25
C GLU A 200 31.75 -29.19 -24.04
N GLY A 201 30.57 -29.16 -23.42
CA GLY A 201 30.22 -30.05 -22.31
C GLY A 201 30.87 -29.69 -20.96
N ASN A 202 31.12 -28.40 -20.69
CA ASN A 202 31.65 -27.99 -19.40
C ASN A 202 30.60 -28.17 -18.27
N GLY A 203 30.99 -28.71 -17.11
CA GLY A 203 30.07 -28.88 -15.97
C GLY A 203 29.57 -27.56 -15.37
N PHE A 204 30.20 -26.43 -15.71
CA PHE A 204 29.80 -25.10 -15.25
C PHE A 204 28.49 -24.63 -15.90
N THR A 205 28.29 -24.87 -17.19
CA THR A 205 27.04 -24.52 -17.91
C THR A 205 25.88 -25.35 -17.38
N GLU A 206 26.09 -26.62 -17.06
CA GLU A 206 25.06 -27.52 -16.52
C GLU A 206 24.61 -27.09 -15.11
N VAL A 207 25.56 -26.88 -14.18
CA VAL A 207 25.25 -26.37 -12.82
C VAL A 207 24.56 -25.02 -12.89
N ARG A 208 24.94 -24.18 -13.86
CA ARG A 208 24.34 -22.86 -14.06
C ARG A 208 22.92 -22.96 -14.61
N ALA A 209 22.67 -23.82 -15.59
CA ALA A 209 21.35 -24.06 -16.15
C ALA A 209 20.36 -24.52 -15.07
N GLU A 210 20.82 -25.39 -14.17
CA GLU A 210 20.00 -25.89 -13.06
C GLU A 210 19.72 -24.84 -11.98
N SER A 211 20.71 -24.00 -11.67
CA SER A 211 20.60 -22.98 -10.61
C SER A 211 19.94 -21.69 -11.07
N GLY A 212 19.93 -21.38 -12.37
CA GLY A 212 19.44 -20.11 -12.91
C GLY A 212 17.99 -19.80 -12.54
N LEU A 213 17.10 -20.80 -12.54
CA LEU A 213 15.70 -20.61 -12.12
C LEU A 213 15.59 -20.27 -10.63
N LEU A 214 16.42 -20.90 -9.79
CA LEU A 214 16.41 -20.66 -8.34
C LEU A 214 16.92 -19.25 -8.03
N VAL A 215 18.04 -18.84 -8.63
CA VAL A 215 18.60 -17.49 -8.47
C VAL A 215 17.57 -16.44 -8.88
N ARG A 216 16.94 -16.63 -10.04
CA ARG A 216 15.86 -15.77 -10.53
C ARG A 216 14.66 -15.71 -9.57
N LEU A 217 14.23 -16.85 -9.05
CA LEU A 217 13.12 -16.92 -8.09
C LEU A 217 13.46 -16.13 -6.82
N ILE A 218 14.69 -16.27 -6.30
CA ILE A 218 15.15 -15.53 -5.12
C ILE A 218 15.18 -14.02 -5.41
N ALA A 219 15.79 -13.60 -6.52
CA ALA A 219 15.88 -12.19 -6.90
C ALA A 219 14.49 -11.54 -7.08
N VAL A 220 13.58 -12.20 -7.81
CA VAL A 220 12.20 -11.71 -7.96
C VAL A 220 11.47 -11.67 -6.62
N SER A 221 11.67 -12.65 -5.74
CA SER A 221 11.06 -12.66 -4.40
C SER A 221 11.54 -11.48 -3.56
N VAL A 222 12.84 -11.21 -3.54
CA VAL A 222 13.43 -10.05 -2.84
C VAL A 222 12.92 -8.74 -3.42
N GLY A 223 12.91 -8.60 -4.75
CA GLY A 223 12.35 -7.42 -5.43
C GLY A 223 10.88 -7.21 -5.10
N THR A 224 10.09 -8.29 -5.03
CA THR A 224 8.67 -8.26 -4.67
C THR A 224 8.48 -7.80 -3.22
N LEU A 225 9.30 -8.28 -2.28
CA LEU A 225 9.26 -7.85 -0.88
C LEU A 225 9.57 -6.34 -0.74
N ILE A 226 10.56 -5.84 -1.48
CA ILE A 226 10.87 -4.40 -1.53
C ILE A 226 9.67 -3.61 -2.05
N ALA A 227 9.06 -4.08 -3.14
CA ALA A 227 7.92 -3.42 -3.76
C ALA A 227 6.62 -3.53 -2.93
N ALA A 228 6.49 -4.50 -2.04
CA ALA A 228 5.33 -4.64 -1.16
C ALA A 228 5.20 -3.48 -0.14
N GLY A 229 6.33 -2.85 0.24
CA GLY A 229 6.38 -1.85 1.30
C GLY A 229 5.36 -0.71 1.19
N PRO A 230 5.27 0.02 0.06
CA PRO A 230 4.26 1.06 -0.14
C PRO A 230 2.82 0.55 -0.04
N ALA A 231 2.52 -0.63 -0.60
CA ALA A 231 1.17 -1.19 -0.57
C ALA A 231 0.73 -1.57 0.84
N VAL A 232 1.62 -2.22 1.61
CA VAL A 232 1.37 -2.56 3.02
C VAL A 232 1.10 -1.30 3.84
N ARG A 233 1.82 -0.19 3.58
CA ARG A 233 1.58 1.08 4.28
C ARG A 233 0.22 1.67 3.96
N VAL A 234 -0.15 1.75 2.68
CA VAL A 234 -1.45 2.31 2.30
C VAL A 234 -2.58 1.45 2.85
N LEU A 235 -2.44 0.12 2.78
CA LEU A 235 -3.44 -0.80 3.33
C LEU A 235 -3.53 -0.70 4.86
N GLY A 236 -2.40 -0.64 5.54
CA GLY A 236 -2.31 -0.45 6.99
C GLY A 236 -2.94 0.86 7.44
N HIS A 237 -2.69 1.96 6.71
CA HIS A 237 -3.32 3.25 6.99
C HIS A 237 -4.83 3.19 6.77
N ARG A 238 -5.30 2.62 5.64
CA ARG A 238 -6.74 2.42 5.38
C ARG A 238 -7.41 1.58 6.46
N TRP A 239 -6.76 0.52 6.93
CA TRP A 239 -7.30 -0.35 7.97
C TRP A 239 -7.37 0.36 9.32
N ARG A 240 -6.31 1.10 9.68
CA ARG A 240 -6.26 1.93 10.89
C ARG A 240 -7.37 3.00 10.87
N SER A 241 -7.56 3.72 9.78
CA SER A 241 -8.65 4.68 9.63
C SER A 241 -10.04 4.04 9.71
N ARG A 242 -10.24 2.85 9.09
CA ARG A 242 -11.51 2.10 9.22
C ARG A 242 -11.82 1.69 10.65
N ARG A 243 -10.81 1.27 11.41
CA ARG A 243 -10.96 0.95 12.84
C ARG A 243 -11.38 2.18 13.64
N VAL A 244 -10.75 3.33 13.40
CA VAL A 244 -11.12 4.59 14.07
C VAL A 244 -12.55 5.00 13.73
N ILE A 245 -12.94 4.96 12.44
CA ILE A 245 -14.33 5.25 12.03
C ILE A 245 -15.33 4.37 12.79
N ARG A 246 -15.08 3.06 12.89
CA ARG A 246 -15.98 2.15 13.63
C ARG A 246 -16.08 2.49 15.11
N ARG A 247 -14.99 2.93 15.74
CA ARG A 247 -14.96 3.37 17.14
C ARG A 247 -15.73 4.68 17.33
N LEU A 248 -15.57 5.64 16.43
CA LEU A 248 -16.25 6.93 16.49
C LEU A 248 -17.76 6.82 16.16
N GLN A 249 -18.19 5.75 15.49
CA GLN A 249 -19.56 5.64 14.93
C GLN A 249 -20.69 5.74 15.95
N PRO A 250 -20.63 5.13 17.15
CA PRO A 250 -21.67 5.29 18.17
C PRO A 250 -21.77 6.74 18.67
N MET A 251 -20.61 7.35 18.93
CA MET A 251 -20.51 8.75 19.38
C MET A 251 -21.06 9.72 18.33
N TRP A 252 -20.59 9.59 17.09
CA TRP A 252 -21.07 10.40 15.96
C TRP A 252 -22.58 10.31 15.80
N ARG A 253 -23.17 9.10 15.83
CA ARG A 253 -24.64 8.92 15.70
C ARG A 253 -25.42 9.62 16.81
N THR A 254 -24.90 9.57 18.05
CA THR A 254 -25.58 10.17 19.19
C THR A 254 -25.52 11.70 19.14
N LEU A 255 -24.34 12.25 18.86
CA LEU A 255 -24.11 13.69 18.79
C LEU A 255 -24.86 14.32 17.61
N THR A 256 -24.75 13.73 16.42
CA THR A 256 -25.44 14.22 15.21
C THR A 256 -26.94 13.94 15.22
N GLY A 257 -27.41 12.93 15.97
CA GLY A 257 -28.83 12.73 16.23
C GLY A 257 -29.46 13.87 17.04
N ALA A 258 -28.71 14.44 18.00
CA ALA A 258 -29.15 15.61 18.75
C ALA A 258 -28.99 16.92 17.98
N VAL A 259 -28.02 16.98 17.05
CA VAL A 259 -27.65 18.16 16.25
C VAL A 259 -27.63 17.79 14.76
N PRO A 260 -28.79 17.58 14.11
CA PRO A 260 -28.81 17.17 12.71
C PRO A 260 -28.26 18.26 11.77
N GLU A 261 -28.28 19.53 12.17
CA GLU A 261 -27.84 20.65 11.34
C GLU A 261 -26.32 20.66 11.02
N VAL A 262 -25.50 19.90 11.76
CA VAL A 262 -24.06 19.80 11.46
C VAL A 262 -23.74 18.73 10.42
N VAL A 263 -24.69 17.86 10.09
CA VAL A 263 -24.46 16.77 9.14
C VAL A 263 -24.49 17.34 7.73
N LEU A 264 -23.33 17.31 7.07
CA LEU A 264 -23.23 17.77 5.68
C LEU A 264 -23.96 16.77 4.76
N GLU A 265 -25.07 17.17 4.15
CA GLU A 265 -25.75 16.30 3.21
C GLU A 265 -24.94 16.15 1.92
N LEU A 266 -24.29 14.98 1.77
CA LEU A 266 -23.61 14.64 0.52
C LEU A 266 -24.56 13.93 -0.42
N ARG A 267 -24.46 14.30 -1.70
CA ARG A 267 -25.11 13.57 -2.79
C ARG A 267 -24.65 12.10 -2.76
N PRO A 268 -25.51 11.14 -3.13
CA PRO A 268 -25.17 9.71 -3.10
C PRO A 268 -23.90 9.37 -3.89
N ALA A 269 -23.64 10.08 -5.00
CA ALA A 269 -22.43 9.92 -5.80
C ALA A 269 -21.16 10.32 -5.02
N ASP A 270 -21.16 11.49 -4.40
CA ASP A 270 -20.03 12.02 -3.63
C ASP A 270 -19.74 11.14 -2.40
N ARG A 271 -20.81 10.64 -1.75
CA ARG A 271 -20.68 9.71 -0.62
C ARG A 271 -19.96 8.42 -1.00
N ARG A 272 -20.19 7.88 -2.20
CA ARG A 272 -19.51 6.68 -2.71
C ARG A 272 -18.08 6.96 -3.17
N ALA A 273 -17.82 8.17 -3.66
CA ALA A 273 -16.49 8.59 -4.10
C ALA A 273 -15.55 8.92 -2.93
N LEU A 274 -16.08 9.17 -1.73
CA LEU A 274 -15.28 9.56 -0.58
C LEU A 274 -14.28 8.47 -0.16
N SER A 275 -13.01 8.86 -0.10
CA SER A 275 -11.96 7.99 0.43
C SER A 275 -12.18 7.69 1.92
N VAL A 276 -11.61 6.58 2.41
CA VAL A 276 -11.67 6.24 3.85
C VAL A 276 -11.14 7.37 4.72
N ARG A 277 -10.09 8.07 4.28
CA ARG A 277 -9.53 9.21 5.01
C ARG A 277 -10.50 10.39 5.01
N GLY A 278 -11.05 10.75 3.84
CA GLY A 278 -12.05 11.82 3.77
C GLY A 278 -13.30 11.54 4.61
N ARG A 279 -13.70 10.27 4.74
CA ARG A 279 -14.79 9.88 5.65
C ARG A 279 -14.43 10.08 7.12
N LEU A 280 -13.20 9.76 7.51
CA LEU A 280 -12.73 9.97 8.86
C LEU A 280 -12.64 11.47 9.17
N ASP A 281 -12.03 12.25 8.29
CA ASP A 281 -11.86 13.70 8.48
C ASP A 281 -13.22 14.39 8.60
N ARG A 282 -14.16 14.06 7.72
CA ARG A 282 -15.54 14.56 7.79
C ARG A 282 -16.23 14.20 9.10
N MET A 283 -16.13 12.94 9.51
CA MET A 283 -16.76 12.46 10.74
C MET A 283 -16.20 13.16 11.98
N SER A 284 -14.89 13.43 12.01
CA SER A 284 -14.24 14.20 13.07
C SER A 284 -14.75 15.65 13.11
N VAL A 285 -14.89 16.30 11.95
CA VAL A 285 -15.45 17.67 11.87
C VAL A 285 -16.89 17.71 12.37
N GLU A 286 -17.75 16.79 11.90
CA GLU A 286 -19.15 16.73 12.33
C GLU A 286 -19.29 16.45 13.84
N ILE A 287 -18.43 15.60 14.42
CA ILE A 287 -18.37 15.39 15.87
C ILE A 287 -18.01 16.69 16.58
N ARG A 288 -16.97 17.40 16.12
CA ARG A 288 -16.50 18.63 16.75
C ARG A 288 -17.54 19.73 16.70
N ASP A 289 -18.18 19.91 15.56
CA ASP A 289 -19.23 20.91 15.38
C ASP A 289 -20.44 20.57 16.26
N ALA A 290 -20.82 19.29 16.36
CA ALA A 290 -21.86 18.85 17.28
C ALA A 290 -21.48 19.12 18.75
N ILE A 291 -20.24 18.84 19.15
CA ILE A 291 -19.75 19.12 20.51
C ILE A 291 -19.83 20.62 20.81
N MET A 292 -19.38 21.49 19.88
CA MET A 292 -19.43 22.94 20.05
C MET A 292 -20.86 23.46 20.27
N ILE A 293 -21.82 22.89 19.56
CA ILE A 293 -23.24 23.25 19.67
C ILE A 293 -23.92 22.60 20.88
N LEU A 294 -23.43 21.47 21.37
CA LEU A 294 -23.94 20.81 22.57
C LEU A 294 -23.35 21.40 23.85
N ASP A 295 -22.14 21.95 23.82
CA ASP A 295 -21.49 22.49 25.02
C ASP A 295 -22.30 23.65 25.64
N ARG A 296 -23.00 24.44 24.82
CA ARG A 296 -23.95 25.48 25.28
C ARG A 296 -25.18 24.95 26.01
N HIS A 297 -25.45 23.64 25.94
CA HIS A 297 -26.54 22.98 26.67
C HIS A 297 -26.02 22.23 27.91
N VAL A 298 -24.71 22.29 28.19
CA VAL A 298 -24.19 21.73 29.43
C VAL A 298 -24.50 22.70 30.55
N VAL A 299 -25.26 22.23 31.54
CA VAL A 299 -25.74 23.03 32.68
C VAL A 299 -24.80 22.90 33.90
N PHE A 300 -23.76 22.05 33.84
CA PHE A 300 -22.95 21.69 35.00
C PHE A 300 -21.44 21.57 34.71
N GLU A 301 -20.62 21.99 35.68
CA GLU A 301 -19.21 21.61 35.75
C GLU A 301 -19.08 20.22 36.39
N LEU A 302 -19.20 19.16 35.57
CA LEU A 302 -18.78 17.82 35.99
C LEU A 302 -17.26 17.74 35.78
N GLY A 303 -16.48 18.14 36.78
CA GLY A 303 -15.01 18.03 36.76
C GLY A 303 -14.32 19.01 37.70
N ASP A 304 -13.11 18.66 38.17
CA ASP A 304 -12.26 19.58 38.93
C ASP A 304 -11.92 20.82 38.09
N HIS A 305 -11.80 21.98 38.75
CA HIS A 305 -11.39 23.26 38.14
C HIS A 305 -9.96 23.24 37.54
N THR A 306 -9.27 22.09 37.57
CA THR A 306 -7.92 21.86 37.05
C THR A 306 -7.88 21.60 35.52
N GLY A 307 -9.04 21.55 34.86
CA GLY A 307 -9.12 21.71 33.40
C GLY A 307 -8.92 20.46 32.54
N ILE A 308 -8.77 19.26 33.12
CA ILE A 308 -8.75 17.99 32.37
C ILE A 308 -9.69 16.98 33.05
N ALA A 309 -10.95 16.99 32.64
CA ALA A 309 -11.92 16.00 33.10
C ALA A 309 -11.61 14.60 32.53
N PRO A 310 -11.79 13.52 33.30
CA PRO A 310 -11.66 12.15 32.78
C PRO A 310 -12.55 11.91 31.54
N PRO A 311 -12.14 11.06 30.59
CA PRO A 311 -12.91 10.82 29.35
C PRO A 311 -14.35 10.37 29.59
N VAL A 312 -14.59 9.53 30.60
CA VAL A 312 -15.94 9.06 30.98
C VAL A 312 -16.82 10.23 31.43
N VAL A 313 -16.26 11.16 32.21
CA VAL A 313 -16.98 12.35 32.70
C VAL A 313 -17.34 13.26 31.54
N THR A 314 -16.41 13.46 30.60
CA THR A 314 -16.67 14.20 29.36
C THR A 314 -17.79 13.55 28.53
N ALA A 315 -17.74 12.22 28.35
CA ALA A 315 -18.76 11.49 27.60
C ALA A 315 -20.14 11.61 28.26
N ALA A 316 -20.23 11.45 29.60
CA ALA A 316 -21.47 11.61 30.34
C ALA A 316 -22.05 13.04 30.22
N ARG A 317 -21.18 14.05 30.31
CA ARG A 317 -21.53 15.46 30.11
C ARG A 317 -22.15 15.71 28.73
N LEU A 318 -21.54 15.17 27.67
CA LEU A 318 -22.05 15.29 26.30
C LEU A 318 -23.40 14.57 26.11
N HIS A 319 -23.58 13.39 26.69
CA HIS A 319 -24.86 12.68 26.66
C HIS A 319 -25.98 13.48 27.35
N LEU A 320 -25.71 14.05 28.52
CA LEU A 320 -26.66 14.91 29.22
C LEU A 320 -26.99 16.17 28.41
N ALA A 321 -26.02 16.77 27.72
CA ALA A 321 -26.28 17.88 26.80
C ALA A 321 -27.18 17.46 25.63
N CYS A 322 -26.96 16.27 25.05
CA CYS A 322 -27.85 15.70 24.03
C CYS A 322 -29.28 15.56 24.56
N LEU A 323 -29.44 15.00 25.77
CA LEU A 323 -30.75 14.82 26.41
C LEU A 323 -31.44 16.16 26.67
N ALA A 324 -30.74 17.12 27.28
CA ALA A 324 -31.26 18.46 27.57
C ALA A 324 -31.74 19.16 26.29
N ARG A 325 -30.95 19.13 25.23
CA ARG A 325 -31.31 19.67 23.92
C ARG A 325 -32.53 18.97 23.32
N SER A 326 -32.57 17.64 23.36
CA SER A 326 -33.73 16.87 22.85
C SER A 326 -35.02 17.15 23.62
N ALA A 327 -34.92 17.52 24.91
CA ALA A 327 -36.02 17.94 25.75
C ALA A 327 -36.41 19.43 25.57
N GLY A 328 -35.76 20.17 24.67
CA GLY A 328 -36.10 21.57 24.36
C GLY A 328 -35.56 22.60 25.36
N HIS A 329 -34.60 22.23 26.21
CA HIS A 329 -33.98 23.19 27.15
C HIS A 329 -33.22 24.28 26.39
N ARG A 330 -33.32 25.53 26.87
CA ARG A 330 -32.57 26.66 26.30
C ARG A 330 -31.08 26.50 26.56
N ALA A 331 -30.26 26.96 25.61
CA ALA A 331 -28.82 27.05 25.80
C ALA A 331 -28.48 28.07 26.89
N HIS A 332 -27.60 27.71 27.83
CA HIS A 332 -27.18 28.55 28.95
C HIS A 332 -25.78 29.12 28.64
N GLY A 333 -25.73 30.38 28.19
CA GLY A 333 -24.49 31.15 28.06
C GLY A 333 -23.59 30.87 26.84
N THR A 334 -22.49 31.63 26.77
CA THR A 334 -21.49 31.60 25.70
C THR A 334 -20.52 30.41 25.90
N GLY A 335 -20.95 29.19 25.55
CA GLY A 335 -20.15 27.95 25.36
C GLY A 335 -18.70 27.99 25.88
N GLY A 336 -18.55 28.10 27.20
CA GLY A 336 -17.33 28.58 27.82
C GLY A 336 -16.59 27.52 28.61
N THR A 337 -16.37 26.33 28.05
CA THR A 337 -15.60 25.28 28.72
C THR A 337 -14.72 24.50 27.75
N THR A 338 -13.47 24.96 27.65
CA THR A 338 -12.21 24.20 27.87
C THR A 338 -11.99 22.80 27.27
N HIS A 339 -12.83 22.25 26.40
CA HIS A 339 -12.41 21.11 25.57
C HIS A 339 -11.53 21.60 24.42
N ARG A 340 -10.28 21.95 24.76
CA ARG A 340 -9.20 22.10 23.78
C ARG A 340 -8.84 20.70 23.30
N PHE A 341 -9.58 20.20 22.32
CA PHE A 341 -8.95 19.26 21.38
C PHE A 341 -7.68 19.93 20.88
N ALA A 342 -6.56 19.22 20.95
CA ALA A 342 -5.30 19.78 20.52
C ALA A 342 -5.49 20.33 19.10
N THR A 343 -5.12 21.59 18.86
CA THR A 343 -5.19 22.23 17.53
C THR A 343 -4.29 21.55 16.49
N ASP A 344 -3.57 20.51 16.87
CA ASP A 344 -2.81 19.65 15.98
C ASP A 344 -3.73 18.67 15.24
N VAL A 345 -4.05 19.06 14.00
CA VAL A 345 -4.83 18.32 13.00
C VAL A 345 -4.33 16.86 12.81
N GLY A 346 -3.09 16.54 13.20
CA GLY A 346 -2.54 15.18 13.14
C GLY A 346 -2.88 14.26 14.34
N GLY A 347 -3.07 14.83 15.53
CA GLY A 347 -3.33 14.11 16.79
C GLY A 347 -4.82 13.91 17.09
N GLU A 348 -5.65 14.82 16.58
CA GLU A 348 -7.09 14.97 16.83
C GLU A 348 -7.94 13.67 16.69
N PRO A 349 -7.73 12.80 15.67
CA PRO A 349 -8.54 11.58 15.54
C PRO A 349 -8.32 10.57 16.66
N TRP A 350 -7.14 10.62 17.31
CA TRP A 350 -6.78 9.70 18.40
C TRP A 350 -7.37 10.13 19.73
N GLU A 351 -7.52 11.44 19.95
CA GLU A 351 -8.19 12.00 21.13
C GLU A 351 -9.69 11.68 21.10
N LEU A 352 -10.34 11.91 19.95
CA LEU A 352 -11.74 11.52 19.75
C LEU A 352 -11.93 10.00 19.89
N ALA A 353 -10.99 9.19 19.40
CA ALA A 353 -11.05 7.74 19.57
C ALA A 353 -10.94 7.34 21.05
N ARG A 354 -10.11 8.03 21.84
CA ARG A 354 -9.99 7.79 23.29
C ARG A 354 -11.29 8.15 24.02
N LEU A 355 -11.94 9.25 23.66
CA LEU A 355 -13.26 9.60 24.19
C LEU A 355 -14.31 8.57 23.80
N ALA A 356 -14.29 8.11 22.55
CA ALA A 356 -15.22 7.12 22.03
C ALA A 356 -15.08 5.75 22.71
N ASP A 357 -13.87 5.38 23.14
CA ASP A 357 -13.63 4.14 23.90
C ASP A 357 -14.40 4.13 25.25
N HIS A 358 -14.77 5.30 25.78
CA HIS A 358 -15.55 5.48 27.02
C HIS A 358 -17.01 5.95 26.78
N TRP A 359 -17.46 5.99 25.52
CA TRP A 359 -18.76 6.57 25.16
C TRP A 359 -19.93 5.86 25.85
N LYS A 360 -19.92 4.52 25.85
CA LYS A 360 -20.98 3.70 26.44
C LYS A 360 -21.08 3.84 27.97
N ASP A 361 -19.95 3.98 28.65
CA ASP A 361 -19.92 4.19 30.10
C ASP A 361 -20.46 5.58 30.45
N GLY A 362 -20.13 6.57 29.61
CA GLY A 362 -20.69 7.92 29.67
C GLY A 362 -22.21 7.93 29.49
N GLU A 363 -22.73 7.18 28.51
CA GLU A 363 -24.17 7.01 28.27
C GLU A 363 -24.90 6.48 29.52
N GLN A 364 -24.38 5.42 30.12
CA GLN A 364 -24.98 4.80 31.32
C GLN A 364 -24.97 5.76 32.50
N THR A 365 -23.85 6.46 32.69
CA THR A 365 -23.70 7.46 33.77
C THR A 365 -24.67 8.62 33.56
N ALA A 366 -24.77 9.14 32.34
CA ALA A 366 -25.71 10.19 31.97
C ALA A 366 -27.16 9.76 32.17
N ALA A 367 -27.52 8.55 31.74
CA ALA A 367 -28.86 8.01 31.93
C ALA A 367 -29.22 7.86 33.41
N ALA A 368 -28.30 7.38 34.25
CA ALA A 368 -28.50 7.29 35.69
C ALA A 368 -28.66 8.68 36.34
N LEU A 369 -27.86 9.66 35.95
CA LEU A 369 -27.96 11.04 36.43
C LEU A 369 -29.26 11.71 35.99
N TRP A 370 -29.67 11.50 34.75
CA TRP A 370 -30.93 12.02 34.19
C TRP A 370 -32.15 11.41 34.89
N ALA A 371 -32.14 10.09 35.10
CA ALA A 371 -33.21 9.36 35.79
C ALA A 371 -33.38 9.81 37.25
N ARG A 372 -32.28 10.20 37.92
CA ARG A 372 -32.31 10.77 39.27
C ARG A 372 -32.97 12.16 39.36
N ARG A 373 -33.48 12.71 38.24
CA ARG A 373 -34.22 13.99 38.13
C ARG A 373 -33.72 15.02 39.15
N LEU A 374 -32.48 15.46 38.99
CA LEU A 374 -32.02 16.62 39.74
C LEU A 374 -32.96 17.82 39.37
N PRO A 375 -33.41 18.63 40.35
CA PRO A 375 -34.34 19.76 40.14
C PRO A 375 -33.95 20.70 38.99
N GLN A 376 -32.66 20.75 38.67
CA GLN A 376 -32.04 21.53 37.61
C GLN A 376 -32.24 21.02 36.16
N PHE A 377 -32.89 19.86 35.93
CA PHE A 377 -33.14 19.29 34.60
C PHE A 377 -34.58 19.50 34.09
N GLY A 378 -35.31 20.46 34.64
CA GLY A 378 -36.69 20.73 34.20
C GLY A 378 -37.64 19.56 34.47
N GLY A 379 -37.47 18.87 35.61
CA GLY A 379 -38.59 18.11 36.16
C GLY A 379 -39.79 19.05 36.31
N PRO A 380 -41.04 18.58 36.14
CA PRO A 380 -42.21 19.45 36.28
C PRO A 380 -42.04 20.28 37.55
N GLU A 381 -42.18 21.60 37.42
CA GLU A 381 -42.23 22.49 38.58
C GLU A 381 -43.15 21.83 39.59
N ASP A 382 -42.61 21.65 40.78
CA ASP A 382 -43.21 20.97 41.91
C ASP A 382 -44.75 20.99 41.85
N PRO A 383 -45.45 19.85 41.69
CA PRO A 383 -46.92 19.84 41.65
C PRO A 383 -47.56 20.39 42.93
N SER A 384 -46.79 20.59 44.01
CA SER A 384 -47.22 21.34 45.20
C SER A 384 -47.33 22.85 45.03
N ALA A 385 -46.83 23.45 43.95
CA ALA A 385 -46.89 24.90 43.73
C ALA A 385 -48.27 25.40 43.25
N ARG A 386 -49.26 24.51 43.08
CA ARG A 386 -50.67 24.90 42.92
C ARG A 386 -51.38 24.87 44.27
N VAL A 387 -51.11 25.86 45.12
CA VAL A 387 -52.07 26.26 46.15
C VAL A 387 -53.09 27.19 45.47
N PRO A 388 -54.38 26.83 45.39
CA PRO A 388 -55.40 27.73 44.88
C PRO A 388 -55.63 28.87 45.88
N ALA A 389 -55.76 30.08 45.36
CA ALA A 389 -56.22 31.23 46.13
C ALA A 389 -57.64 30.98 46.68
N GLN A 390 -57.75 30.97 48.01
CA GLN A 390 -58.93 31.32 48.81
C GLN A 390 -58.32 32.03 50.03
N VAL A 391 -58.61 33.30 50.32
CA VAL A 391 -59.90 33.98 50.52
C VAL A 391 -59.84 35.41 49.99
#